data_AF-A0A846SYA9-F1
#
_entry.id   AF-A0A846SYA9-F1
#
_cell.length_a   1.000
_cell.length_b   1.000
_cell.length_c   1.000
_cell.angle_alpha   90.00
_cell.angle_beta   90.00
_cell.angle_gamma   90.00
#
_symmetry.space_group_name_H-M   'P 1'
#
loop_
_entity.id
_entity.type
_entity.pdbx_description
1 polymer ?
#
loop_
_entity_poly.entity_id
_entity_poly.type
_entity_poly.pdbx_seq_one_letter_code
_entity_poly.pdbx_strand_id
1 'polypeptide(L)'
;MAAASSLASQVTSSLQDITSWELDSQHSGCLLRLSKLLTASSSFRLILLEFNDPLYRDRIIQQMTQFSIRTELLVLDESIVDFSEFERQLAALAGKCEAVHVLRLEVWLADAKTRESRFKGFNYHRETLAELCPFALLLWMTKADIKDFALRAPDLWAWRTDVLDLSLQPAWTSTPVVERAVERGSASVQNRQARIKEIEEYLDRESGKDGGSALLRLELGQLYNDLGDSTQALIAFQQALAVFRELDDRRQAAMAQVLIADIKASQGNTEYALKIYKEIVKLFDELGATCGRGGDAGKIADVLQDRGELDEALRIRREEQLPV
;
A
#
# COMPACT_ATOMS: atom_id res chain seq x y z
N MET A 1 28.84 -39.77 15.60
CA MET A 1 27.82 -38.76 15.99
C MET A 1 28.31 -37.32 15.81
N ALA A 2 29.11 -37.00 14.77
CA ALA A 2 29.68 -35.65 14.58
C ALA A 2 29.39 -35.01 13.21
N ALA A 3 28.44 -35.54 12.44
CA ALA A 3 28.08 -35.01 11.11
C ALA A 3 26.66 -34.41 11.02
N ALA A 4 25.84 -34.55 12.07
CA ALA A 4 24.46 -34.03 12.09
C ALA A 4 24.33 -32.63 12.71
N SER A 5 25.41 -32.07 13.28
CA SER A 5 25.36 -30.79 14.02
C SER A 5 25.88 -29.59 13.21
N SER A 6 26.28 -29.76 11.95
CA SER A 6 26.83 -28.70 11.10
C SER A 6 25.80 -28.08 10.15
N LEU A 7 24.80 -28.85 9.68
CA LEU A 7 23.75 -28.33 8.80
C LEU A 7 22.68 -27.51 9.53
N ALA A 8 22.49 -27.68 10.84
CA ALA A 8 21.54 -26.88 11.61
C ALA A 8 22.04 -25.44 11.87
N SER A 9 23.36 -25.24 11.83
CA SER A 9 24.01 -23.96 12.12
C SER A 9 24.17 -23.06 10.88
N GLN A 10 24.14 -23.62 9.67
CA GLN A 10 24.15 -22.83 8.43
C GLN A 10 22.76 -22.37 7.99
N VAL A 11 21.70 -23.07 8.38
CA VAL A 11 20.30 -22.64 8.12
C VAL A 11 19.83 -21.58 9.13
N THR A 12 20.49 -21.46 10.28
CA THR A 12 20.16 -20.44 11.30
C THR A 12 20.93 -19.13 11.13
N SER A 13 22.05 -19.12 10.41
CA SER A 13 22.83 -17.92 10.11
C SER A 13 22.22 -17.03 9.02
N SER A 14 21.40 -17.57 8.10
CA SER A 14 20.75 -16.79 7.04
C SER A 14 19.43 -16.13 7.49
N LEU A 15 18.95 -16.43 8.70
CA LEU A 15 17.73 -15.85 9.26
C LEU A 15 18.00 -14.57 10.09
N GLN A 16 19.26 -14.30 10.45
CA GLN A 16 19.61 -13.15 11.31
C GLN A 16 19.87 -11.84 10.56
N ASP A 17 19.98 -11.85 9.23
CA ASP A 17 20.25 -10.64 8.43
C ASP A 17 19.02 -10.07 7.70
N ILE A 18 17.85 -10.68 7.90
CA ILE A 18 16.59 -10.25 7.26
C ILE A 18 15.91 -9.13 8.06
N THR A 19 16.27 -8.97 9.34
CA THR A 19 15.73 -7.95 10.24
C THR A 19 16.44 -6.59 10.12
N SER A 20 17.49 -6.47 9.30
CA SER A 20 18.20 -5.21 9.04
C SER A 20 17.68 -4.44 7.81
N TRP A 21 16.67 -4.97 7.13
CA TRP A 21 16.12 -4.37 5.92
C TRP A 21 15.40 -3.06 6.24
N GLU A 22 15.87 -1.95 5.68
CA GLU A 22 15.12 -0.67 5.55
C GLU A 22 13.96 -0.80 4.52
N LEU A 23 13.46 -2.01 4.32
CA LEU A 23 12.22 -2.28 3.61
C LEU A 23 11.12 -2.37 4.67
N ASP A 24 9.90 -1.97 4.29
CA ASP A 24 8.76 -2.07 5.20
C ASP A 24 8.69 -3.45 5.87
N SER A 25 8.74 -3.47 7.21
CA SER A 25 8.79 -4.68 8.03
C SER A 25 7.66 -5.67 7.70
N GLN A 26 6.53 -5.18 7.16
CA GLN A 26 5.40 -5.99 6.73
C GLN A 26 5.72 -6.96 5.57
N HIS A 27 6.74 -6.65 4.75
CA HIS A 27 7.12 -7.49 3.60
C HIS A 27 8.21 -8.50 3.92
N SER A 28 8.78 -8.50 5.12
CA SER A 28 9.83 -9.44 5.55
C SER A 28 9.42 -10.91 5.34
N GLY A 29 8.17 -11.26 5.66
CA GLY A 29 7.61 -12.60 5.44
C GLY A 29 7.46 -12.97 3.95
N CYS A 30 6.95 -12.04 3.13
CA CYS A 30 6.82 -12.22 1.69
C CYS A 30 8.20 -12.44 1.02
N LEU A 31 9.19 -11.65 1.41
CA LEU A 31 10.56 -11.72 0.89
C LEU A 31 11.29 -13.00 1.37
N LEU A 32 11.06 -13.44 2.60
CA LEU A 32 11.50 -14.76 3.09
C LEU A 32 10.94 -15.91 2.26
N ARG A 33 9.63 -15.84 1.97
CA ARG A 33 8.96 -16.82 1.11
C ARG A 33 9.51 -16.77 -0.31
N LEU A 34 9.72 -15.58 -0.87
CA LEU A 34 10.33 -15.38 -2.19
C LEU A 34 11.75 -15.96 -2.23
N SER A 35 12.59 -15.70 -1.25
CA SER A 35 13.94 -16.25 -1.14
C SER A 35 13.93 -17.78 -1.12
N LYS A 36 13.05 -18.40 -0.31
CA LYS A 36 12.87 -19.86 -0.28
C LYS A 36 12.40 -20.42 -1.61
N LEU A 37 11.43 -19.74 -2.24
CA LEU A 37 10.98 -20.12 -3.58
C LEU A 37 12.18 -20.10 -4.51
N LEU A 38 12.88 -18.98 -4.65
CA LEU A 38 13.96 -18.85 -5.62
C LEU A 38 15.12 -19.84 -5.40
N THR A 39 15.48 -20.14 -4.16
CA THR A 39 16.59 -21.04 -3.81
C THR A 39 16.26 -22.55 -3.87
N ALA A 40 14.98 -22.94 -3.80
CA ALA A 40 14.59 -24.35 -3.68
C ALA A 40 14.71 -25.20 -4.96
N SER A 41 14.71 -24.59 -6.14
CA SER A 41 14.75 -25.29 -7.43
C SER A 41 15.29 -24.38 -8.53
N SER A 42 15.85 -24.96 -9.59
CA SER A 42 16.25 -24.28 -10.82
C SER A 42 15.28 -24.55 -11.99
N SER A 43 14.07 -25.01 -11.72
CA SER A 43 13.03 -25.25 -12.73
C SER A 43 12.19 -24.00 -13.02
N PHE A 44 11.46 -24.02 -14.14
CA PHE A 44 10.47 -22.99 -14.46
C PHE A 44 9.49 -22.79 -13.31
N ARG A 45 9.33 -21.54 -12.91
CA ARG A 45 8.34 -21.10 -11.93
C ARG A 45 7.84 -19.73 -12.32
N LEU A 46 6.54 -19.54 -12.23
CA LEU A 46 5.91 -18.26 -12.48
C LEU A 46 5.51 -17.63 -11.16
N ILE A 47 6.12 -16.52 -10.79
CA ILE A 47 5.79 -15.79 -9.56
C ILE A 47 5.36 -14.39 -9.95
N LEU A 48 4.16 -14.01 -9.51
CA LEU A 48 3.65 -12.66 -9.71
C LEU A 48 3.94 -11.84 -8.46
N LEU A 49 4.49 -10.65 -8.67
CA LEU A 49 4.86 -9.70 -7.63
C LEU A 49 3.98 -8.46 -7.79
N GLU A 50 3.01 -8.30 -6.89
CA GLU A 50 2.17 -7.10 -6.86
C GLU A 50 3.00 -5.92 -6.38
N PHE A 51 2.92 -4.80 -7.08
CA PHE A 51 3.49 -3.53 -6.63
C PHE A 51 2.56 -2.36 -6.94
N ASN A 52 2.75 -1.27 -6.22
CA ASN A 52 2.08 0.02 -6.45
C ASN A 52 3.05 1.21 -6.46
N ASP A 53 4.28 1.02 -6.03
CA ASP A 53 5.35 2.02 -6.04
C ASP A 53 6.58 1.48 -6.80
N PRO A 54 6.90 2.04 -7.98
CA PRO A 54 8.06 1.62 -8.78
C PRO A 54 9.41 1.81 -8.06
N LEU A 55 9.58 2.85 -7.25
CA LEU A 55 10.82 3.11 -6.52
C LEU A 55 11.01 2.09 -5.39
N TYR A 56 9.92 1.69 -4.73
CA TYR A 56 9.96 0.62 -3.72
C TYR A 56 10.26 -0.75 -4.35
N ARG A 57 9.63 -1.05 -5.50
CA ARG A 57 9.98 -2.23 -6.30
C ARG A 57 11.47 -2.28 -6.62
N ASP A 58 12.03 -1.18 -7.13
CA ASP A 58 13.42 -1.14 -7.55
C ASP A 58 14.37 -1.33 -6.35
N ARG A 59 14.01 -0.78 -5.18
CA ARG A 59 14.71 -1.07 -3.91
C ARG A 59 14.66 -2.55 -3.55
N ILE A 60 13.50 -3.20 -3.67
CA ILE A 60 13.37 -4.65 -3.41
C ILE A 60 14.30 -5.44 -4.34
N ILE A 61 14.27 -5.16 -5.65
CA ILE A 61 15.11 -5.84 -6.64
C ILE A 61 16.59 -5.68 -6.29
N GLN A 62 17.02 -4.47 -5.92
CA GLN A 62 18.40 -4.24 -5.50
C GLN A 62 18.79 -5.09 -4.29
N GLN A 63 17.91 -5.22 -3.30
CA GLN A 63 18.15 -6.05 -2.11
C GLN A 63 18.15 -7.55 -2.45
N MET A 64 17.36 -7.99 -3.43
CA MET A 64 17.32 -9.39 -3.87
C MET A 64 18.65 -9.90 -4.46
N THR A 65 19.57 -9.01 -4.85
CA THR A 65 20.94 -9.41 -5.23
C THR A 65 21.69 -10.15 -4.11
N GLN A 66 21.23 -10.03 -2.87
CA GLN A 66 21.79 -10.73 -1.71
C GLN A 66 21.31 -12.20 -1.59
N PHE A 67 20.31 -12.63 -2.35
CA PHE A 67 19.67 -13.96 -2.21
C PHE A 67 20.54 -15.16 -2.65
N SER A 68 21.86 -14.99 -2.79
CA SER A 68 22.80 -16.04 -3.27
C SER A 68 22.35 -16.69 -4.59
N ILE A 69 21.64 -15.94 -5.43
CA ILE A 69 21.19 -16.32 -6.76
C ILE A 69 21.53 -15.18 -7.73
N ARG A 70 21.74 -15.51 -9.01
CA ARG A 70 21.89 -14.52 -10.08
C ARG A 70 20.50 -14.15 -10.58
N THR A 71 20.24 -12.86 -10.62
CA THR A 71 18.99 -12.30 -11.14
C THR A 71 19.31 -11.40 -12.33
N GLU A 72 18.44 -11.41 -13.33
CA GLU A 72 18.53 -10.53 -14.50
C GLU A 72 17.27 -9.69 -14.65
N LEU A 73 17.40 -8.52 -15.28
CA LEU A 73 16.30 -7.60 -15.52
C LEU A 73 15.92 -7.63 -17.00
N LEU A 74 14.65 -7.91 -17.28
CA LEU A 74 14.04 -7.73 -18.59
C LEU A 74 13.07 -6.56 -18.53
N VAL A 75 13.52 -5.40 -19.01
CA VAL A 75 12.69 -4.18 -19.07
C VAL A 75 11.95 -4.16 -20.40
N LEU A 76 10.62 -4.19 -20.35
CA LEU A 76 9.80 -4.12 -21.56
C LEU A 76 9.77 -2.68 -22.09
N ASP A 77 10.41 -2.47 -23.22
CA ASP A 77 10.47 -1.19 -23.94
C ASP A 77 9.91 -1.32 -25.37
N GLU A 78 10.11 -0.29 -26.19
CA GLU A 78 9.61 -0.25 -27.56
C GLU A 78 10.24 -1.30 -28.49
N SER A 79 11.36 -1.91 -28.10
CA SER A 79 12.01 -2.96 -28.90
C SER A 79 11.24 -4.29 -28.86
N ILE A 80 10.45 -4.52 -27.80
CA ILE A 80 9.67 -5.74 -27.62
C ILE A 80 8.26 -5.52 -28.17
N VAL A 81 8.13 -5.62 -29.48
CA VAL A 81 6.89 -5.27 -30.18
C VAL A 81 5.81 -6.34 -30.00
N ASP A 82 6.18 -7.61 -29.99
CA ASP A 82 5.25 -8.74 -29.92
C ASP A 82 5.69 -9.81 -28.90
N PHE A 83 4.86 -10.85 -28.77
CA PHE A 83 5.12 -11.92 -27.83
C PHE A 83 6.32 -12.78 -28.22
N SER A 84 6.60 -12.94 -29.52
CA SER A 84 7.73 -13.74 -29.99
C SER A 84 9.07 -13.07 -29.69
N GLU A 85 9.16 -11.74 -29.75
CA GLU A 85 10.33 -11.01 -29.29
C GLU A 85 10.54 -11.15 -27.79
N PHE A 86 9.45 -11.11 -27.02
CA PHE A 86 9.49 -11.37 -25.57
C PHE A 86 10.06 -12.77 -25.26
N GLU A 87 9.61 -13.81 -25.97
CA GLU A 87 10.16 -15.17 -25.85
C GLU A 87 11.64 -15.24 -26.22
N ARG A 88 12.05 -14.58 -27.31
CA ARG A 88 13.46 -14.52 -27.74
C ARG A 88 14.35 -13.91 -26.66
N GLN A 89 13.91 -12.82 -26.03
CA GLN A 89 14.67 -12.15 -24.97
C GLN A 89 14.78 -13.02 -23.72
N LEU A 90 13.70 -13.71 -23.32
CA LEU A 90 13.74 -14.66 -22.22
C LEU A 90 14.68 -15.84 -22.50
N ALA A 91 14.61 -16.41 -23.71
CA ALA A 91 15.49 -17.50 -24.12
C ALA A 91 16.97 -17.10 -24.09
N ALA A 92 17.29 -15.84 -24.42
CA ALA A 92 18.66 -15.32 -24.37
C ALA A 92 19.22 -15.20 -22.93
N LEU A 93 18.36 -15.27 -21.91
CA LEU A 93 18.75 -15.26 -20.49
C LEU A 93 18.92 -16.66 -19.90
N ALA A 94 18.52 -17.71 -20.62
CA ALA A 94 18.68 -19.09 -20.20
C ALA A 94 20.16 -19.42 -19.91
N GLY A 95 20.43 -20.01 -18.74
CA GLY A 95 21.77 -20.36 -18.27
C GLY A 95 22.60 -19.20 -17.66
N LYS A 96 22.13 -17.96 -17.78
CA LYS A 96 22.81 -16.78 -17.19
C LYS A 96 22.36 -16.49 -15.76
N CYS A 97 21.13 -16.87 -15.42
CA CYS A 97 20.49 -16.53 -14.15
C CYS A 97 19.55 -17.63 -13.66
N GLU A 98 19.20 -17.57 -12.39
CA GLU A 98 18.22 -18.45 -11.75
C GLU A 98 16.84 -17.76 -11.60
N ALA A 99 16.78 -16.42 -11.75
CA ALA A 99 15.54 -15.67 -11.81
C ALA A 99 15.63 -14.47 -12.78
N VAL A 100 14.51 -14.14 -13.43
CA VAL A 100 14.37 -12.97 -14.31
C VAL A 100 13.23 -12.09 -13.82
N HIS A 101 13.52 -10.83 -13.57
CA HIS A 101 12.55 -9.79 -13.26
C HIS A 101 12.03 -9.16 -14.55
N VAL A 102 10.75 -9.32 -14.84
CA VAL A 102 10.09 -8.65 -15.97
C VAL A 102 9.44 -7.36 -15.46
N LEU A 103 9.87 -6.23 -16.03
CA LEU A 103 9.44 -4.89 -15.65
C LEU A 103 8.67 -4.21 -16.78
N ARG A 104 7.83 -3.23 -16.42
CA ARG A 104 7.00 -2.43 -17.34
C ARG A 104 5.91 -3.23 -18.07
N LEU A 105 5.47 -4.34 -17.47
CA LEU A 105 4.30 -5.09 -17.96
C LEU A 105 3.04 -4.22 -17.97
N GLU A 106 2.89 -3.30 -17.02
CA GLU A 106 1.78 -2.35 -16.96
C GLU A 106 1.71 -1.45 -18.20
N VAL A 107 2.87 -1.07 -18.75
CA VAL A 107 2.95 -0.25 -19.97
C VAL A 107 2.80 -1.13 -21.20
N TRP A 108 3.48 -2.28 -21.21
CA TRP A 108 3.46 -3.20 -22.34
C TRP A 108 2.05 -3.78 -22.54
N LEU A 109 1.32 -4.15 -21.49
CA LEU A 109 -0.04 -4.67 -21.65
C LEU A 109 -1.08 -3.58 -21.87
N ALA A 110 -0.75 -2.29 -21.67
CA ALA A 110 -1.68 -1.17 -21.88
C ALA A 110 -1.94 -0.85 -23.37
N ASP A 111 -1.04 -1.21 -24.29
CA ASP A 111 -1.23 -0.91 -25.72
C ASP A 111 -2.43 -1.67 -26.32
N ALA A 112 -3.53 -0.95 -26.54
CA ALA A 112 -4.77 -1.50 -27.04
C ALA A 112 -4.65 -2.25 -28.39
N LYS A 113 -3.66 -1.91 -29.24
CA LYS A 113 -3.48 -2.56 -30.55
C LYS A 113 -2.92 -3.97 -30.42
N THR A 114 -2.05 -4.19 -29.45
CA THR A 114 -1.25 -5.41 -29.30
C THR A 114 -1.61 -6.21 -28.04
N ARG A 115 -2.37 -5.62 -27.10
CA ARG A 115 -2.82 -6.24 -25.84
C ARG A 115 -3.44 -7.61 -26.04
N GLU A 116 -4.40 -7.72 -26.95
CA GLU A 116 -5.12 -8.98 -27.19
C GLU A 116 -4.18 -10.07 -27.72
N SER A 117 -3.29 -9.74 -28.66
CA SER A 117 -2.29 -10.68 -29.16
C SER A 117 -1.27 -11.08 -28.09
N ARG A 118 -0.88 -10.17 -27.20
CA ARG A 118 0.07 -10.44 -26.11
C ARG A 118 -0.53 -11.40 -25.08
N PHE A 119 -1.80 -11.21 -24.69
CA PHE A 119 -2.51 -12.15 -23.81
C PHE A 119 -2.73 -13.52 -24.45
N LYS A 120 -3.06 -13.56 -25.75
CA LYS A 120 -3.11 -14.82 -26.49
C LYS A 120 -1.77 -15.54 -26.50
N GLY A 121 -0.67 -14.81 -26.67
CA GLY A 121 0.69 -15.33 -26.53
C GLY A 121 0.91 -16.04 -25.21
N PHE A 122 0.59 -15.38 -24.08
CA PHE A 122 0.71 -15.98 -22.75
C PHE A 122 -0.08 -17.30 -22.64
N ASN A 123 -1.28 -17.41 -23.21
CA ASN A 123 -2.06 -18.65 -23.17
C ASN A 123 -1.49 -19.75 -24.09
N TYR A 124 -1.22 -19.42 -25.35
CA TYR A 124 -0.88 -20.41 -26.37
C TYR A 124 0.57 -20.90 -26.30
N HIS A 125 1.46 -20.14 -25.66
CA HIS A 125 2.89 -20.43 -25.61
C HIS A 125 3.37 -20.83 -24.21
N ARG A 126 2.47 -21.21 -23.30
CA ARG A 126 2.85 -21.52 -21.90
C ARG A 126 3.86 -22.67 -21.80
N GLU A 127 3.71 -23.72 -22.60
CA GLU A 127 4.63 -24.86 -22.62
C GLU A 127 6.01 -24.43 -23.15
N THR A 128 6.00 -23.67 -24.26
CA THR A 128 7.22 -23.11 -24.84
C THR A 128 7.94 -22.18 -23.87
N LEU A 129 7.22 -21.32 -23.15
CA LEU A 129 7.79 -20.48 -22.10
C LEU A 129 8.46 -21.31 -21.00
N ALA A 130 7.81 -22.38 -20.54
CA ALA A 130 8.36 -23.24 -19.49
C ALA A 130 9.61 -24.00 -19.95
N GLU A 131 9.68 -24.40 -21.22
CA GLU A 131 10.86 -25.02 -21.81
C GLU A 131 12.02 -24.03 -22.01
N LEU A 132 11.71 -22.80 -22.44
CA LEU A 132 12.69 -21.74 -22.69
C LEU A 132 13.25 -21.12 -21.40
N CYS A 133 12.49 -21.18 -20.31
CA CYS A 133 12.81 -20.49 -19.05
C CYS A 133 13.11 -21.50 -17.92
N PRO A 134 14.33 -22.07 -17.82
CA PRO A 134 14.74 -22.89 -16.68
C PRO A 134 15.09 -22.02 -15.47
N PHE A 135 14.27 -21.02 -15.16
CA PHE A 135 14.46 -20.05 -14.10
C PHE A 135 13.12 -19.59 -13.54
N ALA A 136 13.14 -18.90 -12.40
CA ALA A 136 11.96 -18.24 -11.88
C ALA A 136 11.66 -16.97 -12.69
N LEU A 137 10.49 -16.91 -13.32
CA LEU A 137 9.97 -15.75 -14.00
C LEU A 137 9.18 -14.89 -13.00
N LEU A 138 9.73 -13.71 -12.68
CA LEU A 138 9.18 -12.77 -11.72
C LEU A 138 8.46 -11.64 -12.46
N LEU A 139 7.14 -11.71 -12.54
CA LEU A 139 6.33 -10.70 -13.21
C LEU A 139 5.93 -9.61 -12.22
N TRP A 140 6.49 -8.41 -12.36
CA TRP A 140 6.08 -7.25 -11.57
C TRP A 140 4.85 -6.61 -12.22
N MET A 141 3.74 -6.57 -11.48
CA MET A 141 2.45 -6.13 -12.02
C MET A 141 1.67 -5.32 -10.98
N THR A 142 0.83 -4.39 -11.43
CA THR A 142 -0.10 -3.72 -10.53
C THR A 142 -1.25 -4.65 -10.13
N LYS A 143 -1.94 -4.33 -9.04
CA LYS A 143 -3.16 -5.06 -8.62
C LYS A 143 -4.20 -5.17 -9.73
N ALA A 144 -4.37 -4.13 -10.54
CA ALA A 144 -5.32 -4.12 -11.64
C ALA A 144 -4.86 -5.06 -12.76
N ASP A 145 -3.56 -5.04 -13.09
CA ASP A 145 -2.99 -5.88 -14.13
C ASP A 145 -2.98 -7.36 -13.74
N ILE A 146 -2.75 -7.70 -12.47
CA ILE A 146 -2.85 -9.09 -11.99
C ILE A 146 -4.27 -9.63 -12.19
N LYS A 147 -5.30 -8.83 -11.85
CA LYS A 147 -6.71 -9.21 -12.06
C LYS A 147 -7.00 -9.41 -13.55
N ASP A 148 -6.56 -8.49 -14.40
CA ASP A 148 -6.77 -8.60 -15.84
C ASP A 148 -6.01 -9.78 -16.44
N PHE A 149 -4.78 -10.04 -15.98
CA PHE A 149 -3.97 -11.18 -16.38
C PHE A 149 -4.61 -12.51 -15.99
N ALA A 150 -5.15 -12.64 -14.78
CA ALA A 150 -5.88 -13.83 -14.36
C ALA A 150 -7.13 -14.10 -15.22
N LEU A 151 -7.80 -13.05 -15.69
CA LEU A 151 -9.00 -13.15 -16.52
C LEU A 151 -8.68 -13.46 -18.00
N ARG A 152 -7.64 -12.83 -18.55
CA ARG A 152 -7.32 -12.89 -19.99
C ARG A 152 -6.26 -13.92 -20.34
N ALA A 153 -5.40 -14.30 -19.39
CA ALA A 153 -4.40 -15.35 -19.53
C ALA A 153 -4.63 -16.52 -18.55
N PRO A 154 -5.83 -17.14 -18.51
CA PRO A 154 -6.14 -18.18 -17.53
C PRO A 154 -5.24 -19.42 -17.65
N ASP A 155 -4.77 -19.74 -18.85
CA ASP A 155 -3.96 -20.93 -19.11
C ASP A 155 -2.58 -20.83 -18.47
N LEU A 156 -1.92 -19.68 -18.61
CA LEU A 156 -0.64 -19.43 -17.96
C LEU A 156 -0.81 -19.11 -16.47
N TRP A 157 -1.90 -18.43 -16.10
CA TRP A 157 -2.25 -18.17 -14.69
C TRP A 157 -2.36 -19.47 -13.87
N ALA A 158 -2.83 -20.56 -14.48
CA ALA A 158 -2.90 -21.87 -13.83
C ALA A 158 -1.51 -22.43 -13.44
N TRP A 159 -0.43 -21.98 -14.10
CA TRP A 159 0.95 -22.40 -13.83
C TRP A 159 1.68 -21.51 -12.82
N ARG A 160 1.01 -20.47 -12.28
CA ARG A 160 1.61 -19.63 -11.25
C ARG A 160 1.99 -20.48 -10.03
N THR A 161 3.22 -20.32 -9.58
CA THR A 161 3.72 -20.89 -8.34
C THR A 161 3.21 -20.08 -7.15
N ASP A 162 3.21 -18.75 -7.27
CA ASP A 162 2.77 -17.87 -6.20
C ASP A 162 2.36 -16.48 -6.70
N VAL A 163 1.63 -15.77 -5.84
CA VAL A 163 1.35 -14.34 -5.98
C VAL A 163 1.72 -13.68 -4.67
N LEU A 164 2.73 -12.81 -4.70
CA LEU A 164 3.23 -12.12 -3.51
C LEU A 164 2.80 -10.65 -3.57
N ASP A 165 2.19 -10.19 -2.49
CA ASP A 165 1.88 -8.79 -2.30
C ASP A 165 3.11 -8.06 -1.73
N LEU A 166 3.68 -7.19 -2.54
CA LEU A 166 4.77 -6.26 -2.18
C LEU A 166 4.32 -4.81 -2.41
N SER A 167 3.01 -4.59 -2.57
CA SER A 167 2.45 -3.26 -2.59
C SER A 167 2.73 -2.62 -1.24
N LEU A 168 3.30 -1.43 -1.25
CA LEU A 168 3.25 -0.60 -0.07
C LEU A 168 1.77 -0.43 0.26
N GLN A 169 1.33 -1.02 1.37
CA GLN A 169 0.08 -0.56 1.93
C GLN A 169 0.27 0.96 2.09
N PRO A 170 -0.62 1.82 1.56
CA PRO A 170 -0.64 3.19 2.05
C PRO A 170 -0.65 2.99 3.55
N ALA A 171 0.38 3.52 4.23
CA ALA A 171 0.61 3.20 5.62
C ALA A 171 -0.75 3.15 6.26
N TRP A 172 -1.13 1.98 6.78
CA TRP A 172 -2.22 1.99 7.72
C TRP A 172 -1.65 2.92 8.80
N THR A 173 -1.93 4.22 8.73
CA THR A 173 -2.51 4.88 9.87
C THR A 173 -3.52 3.86 10.29
N SER A 174 -3.13 3.09 11.30
CA SER A 174 -4.03 2.21 12.01
C SER A 174 -5.34 2.97 12.00
N THR A 175 -6.41 2.32 11.55
CA THR A 175 -7.72 2.64 12.09
C THR A 175 -7.44 3.08 13.52
N PRO A 176 -7.78 4.32 13.95
CA PRO A 176 -7.85 4.49 15.36
C PRO A 176 -8.91 3.46 15.73
N VAL A 177 -8.47 2.31 16.24
CA VAL A 177 -9.22 1.61 17.24
C VAL A 177 -9.32 2.66 18.33
N VAL A 178 -10.32 3.53 18.18
CA VAL A 178 -10.99 4.17 19.29
C VAL A 178 -11.72 3.02 19.98
N GLU A 179 -10.90 2.24 20.66
CA GLU A 179 -11.16 1.51 21.88
C GLU A 179 -9.80 1.06 22.45
N ARG A 180 -8.75 1.89 22.32
CA ARG A 180 -7.81 1.95 23.45
C ARG A 180 -8.56 2.65 24.56
N ALA A 181 -8.87 1.88 25.61
CA ALA A 181 -9.42 2.38 26.85
C ALA A 181 -8.79 3.75 27.15
N VAL A 182 -9.63 4.77 27.31
CA VAL A 182 -9.16 6.09 27.71
C VAL A 182 -8.50 5.93 29.06
N GLU A 183 -7.19 5.75 29.09
CA GLU A 183 -6.40 5.81 30.31
C GLU A 183 -6.34 7.27 30.74
N ARG A 184 -7.38 7.68 31.46
CA ARG A 184 -7.48 9.00 32.09
C ARG A 184 -6.48 9.03 33.25
N GLY A 185 -5.25 9.49 32.98
CA GLY A 185 -4.18 9.63 33.96
C GLY A 185 -3.02 10.51 33.47
N SER A 186 -2.27 11.09 34.41
CA SER A 186 -1.17 12.04 34.15
C SER A 186 0.01 11.47 33.36
N ALA A 187 0.25 10.15 33.49
CA ALA A 187 1.27 9.45 32.71
C ALA A 187 0.99 9.48 31.20
N SER A 188 -0.29 9.51 30.79
CA SER A 188 -0.68 9.60 29.37
C SER A 188 -0.49 11.01 28.80
N VAL A 189 -0.62 12.06 29.63
CA VAL A 189 -0.40 13.46 29.21
C VAL A 189 1.08 13.70 28.94
N GLN A 190 1.96 13.20 29.82
CA GLN A 190 3.41 13.29 29.66
C GLN A 190 3.89 12.58 28.39
N ASN A 191 3.35 11.41 28.09
CA ASN A 191 3.67 10.68 26.87
C ASN A 191 3.21 11.42 25.61
N ARG A 192 2.00 12.00 25.62
CA ARG A 192 1.51 12.84 24.51
C ARG A 192 2.38 14.09 24.33
N GLN A 193 2.77 14.76 25.41
CA GLN A 193 3.67 15.92 25.37
C GLN A 193 5.07 15.57 24.85
N ALA A 194 5.62 14.42 25.26
CA ALA A 194 6.91 13.95 24.76
C ALA A 194 6.86 13.66 23.25
N ARG A 195 5.77 13.03 22.78
CA ARG A 195 5.55 12.75 21.37
C ARG A 195 5.34 14.02 20.54
N ILE A 196 4.57 14.98 21.04
CA ILE A 196 4.43 16.32 20.42
C ILE A 196 5.80 16.94 20.20
N LYS A 197 6.64 16.98 21.24
CA LYS A 197 7.98 17.57 21.17
C LYS A 197 8.88 16.85 20.15
N GLU A 198 8.85 15.53 20.11
CA GLU A 198 9.61 14.74 19.13
C GLU A 198 9.20 15.09 17.68
N ILE A 199 7.89 15.19 17.43
CA ILE A 199 7.34 15.52 16.12
C ILE A 199 7.72 16.96 15.72
N GLU A 200 7.58 17.93 16.64
CA GLU A 200 7.98 19.32 16.42
C GLU A 200 9.47 19.43 16.07
N GLU A 201 10.35 18.78 16.85
CA GLU A 201 11.80 18.79 16.61
C GLU A 201 12.16 18.18 15.26
N TYR A 202 11.45 17.14 14.83
CA TYR A 202 11.64 16.54 13.51
C TYR A 202 11.20 17.50 12.39
N LEU A 203 10.01 18.09 12.51
CA LEU A 203 9.45 19.02 11.52
C LEU A 203 10.22 20.35 11.42
N ASP A 204 10.89 20.77 12.50
CA ASP A 204 11.77 21.95 12.49
C ASP A 204 13.10 21.66 11.78
N ARG A 205 13.61 20.42 11.88
CA ARG A 205 14.88 20.01 11.22
C ARG A 205 14.69 19.71 9.75
N GLU A 206 13.63 19.00 9.40
CA GLU A 206 13.30 18.68 8.02
C GLU A 206 12.22 19.63 7.51
N SER A 207 12.62 20.56 6.65
CA SER A 207 11.71 21.52 5.98
C SER A 207 10.86 20.84 4.89
N GLY A 208 10.37 19.63 5.16
CA GLY A 208 9.63 18.80 4.23
C GLY A 208 8.20 19.30 4.04
N LYS A 209 7.87 19.65 2.79
CA LYS A 209 6.49 19.75 2.29
C LYS A 209 6.03 18.42 1.65
N ASP A 210 6.53 17.30 2.18
CA ASP A 210 6.18 15.97 1.68
C ASP A 210 4.99 15.37 2.46
N GLY A 211 4.46 14.26 1.94
CA GLY A 211 3.33 13.57 2.54
C GLY A 211 3.62 13.04 3.95
N GLY A 212 4.86 12.65 4.25
CA GLY A 212 5.26 12.19 5.58
C GLY A 212 5.16 13.30 6.63
N SER A 213 5.67 14.48 6.30
CA SER A 213 5.58 15.67 7.14
C SER A 213 4.13 16.16 7.30
N ALA A 214 3.26 15.92 6.32
CA ALA A 214 1.83 16.20 6.44
C ALA A 214 1.09 15.23 7.38
N LEU A 215 1.46 13.94 7.35
CA LEU A 215 0.92 12.94 8.27
C LEU A 215 1.34 13.20 9.72
N LEU A 216 2.59 13.59 9.94
CA LEU A 216 3.06 13.99 11.27
C LEU A 216 2.29 15.21 11.81
N ARG A 217 1.92 16.15 10.94
CA ARG A 217 1.05 17.28 11.32
C ARG A 217 -0.39 16.85 11.63
N LEU A 218 -0.91 15.78 11.03
CA LEU A 218 -2.19 15.19 11.46
C LEU A 218 -2.05 14.55 12.85
N GLU A 219 -0.99 13.80 13.11
CA GLU A 219 -0.75 13.20 14.43
C GLU A 219 -0.63 14.29 15.50
N LEU A 220 0.17 15.33 15.22
CA LEU A 220 0.35 16.49 16.08
C LEU A 220 -0.99 17.16 16.42
N GLY A 221 -1.85 17.36 15.42
CA GLY A 221 -3.15 17.97 15.63
C GLY A 221 -4.09 17.14 16.51
N GLN A 222 -4.06 15.81 16.38
CA GLN A 222 -4.82 14.92 17.25
C GLN A 222 -4.30 14.94 18.68
N LEU A 223 -2.97 14.92 18.86
CA LEU A 223 -2.35 14.99 20.18
C LEU A 223 -2.67 16.30 20.91
N TYR A 224 -2.65 17.44 20.22
CA TYR A 224 -3.08 18.71 20.79
C TYR A 224 -4.57 18.69 21.18
N ASN A 225 -5.42 18.15 20.31
CA ASN A 225 -6.86 18.07 20.60
C ASN A 225 -7.17 17.17 21.80
N ASP A 226 -6.48 16.03 21.92
CA ASP A 226 -6.53 15.13 23.09
C ASP A 226 -6.13 15.82 24.39
N LEU A 227 -5.20 16.78 24.32
CA LEU A 227 -4.76 17.61 25.45
C LEU A 227 -5.65 18.83 25.68
N GLY A 228 -6.68 19.03 24.86
CA GLY A 228 -7.62 20.16 24.95
C GLY A 228 -7.15 21.44 24.25
N ASP A 229 -6.02 21.43 23.55
CA ASP A 229 -5.55 22.57 22.76
C ASP A 229 -6.10 22.51 21.33
N SER A 230 -7.39 22.83 21.19
CA SER A 230 -8.06 22.84 19.89
C SER A 230 -7.51 23.92 18.93
N THR A 231 -6.76 24.90 19.42
CA THR A 231 -6.20 25.97 18.57
C THR A 231 -4.98 25.44 17.81
N GLN A 232 -4.02 24.83 18.53
CA GLN A 232 -2.86 24.20 17.89
C GLN A 232 -3.27 23.02 17.03
N ALA A 233 -4.29 22.27 17.45
CA ALA A 233 -4.87 21.20 16.63
C ALA A 233 -5.33 21.68 15.25
N LEU A 234 -6.09 22.79 15.21
CA LEU A 234 -6.57 23.37 13.95
C LEU A 234 -5.42 23.85 13.05
N ILE A 235 -4.38 24.46 13.63
CA ILE A 235 -3.20 24.92 12.87
C ILE A 235 -2.51 23.72 12.21
N ALA A 236 -2.24 22.67 12.98
CA ALA A 236 -1.56 21.48 12.49
C ALA A 236 -2.38 20.77 11.38
N PHE A 237 -3.70 20.63 11.57
CA PHE A 237 -4.59 20.07 10.55
C PHE A 237 -4.67 20.91 9.27
N GLN A 238 -4.69 22.23 9.38
CA GLN A 238 -4.70 23.13 8.22
C GLN A 238 -3.41 23.05 7.42
N GLN A 239 -2.26 22.98 8.10
CA GLN A 239 -0.97 22.78 7.44
C GLN A 239 -0.91 21.43 6.73
N ALA A 240 -1.37 20.36 7.37
CA ALA A 240 -1.46 19.03 6.75
C ALA A 240 -2.36 19.05 5.51
N LEU A 241 -3.55 19.65 5.62
CA LEU A 241 -4.50 19.80 4.51
C LEU A 241 -3.89 20.54 3.31
N ALA A 242 -3.14 21.62 3.56
CA ALA A 242 -2.48 22.37 2.49
C ALA A 242 -1.51 21.48 1.71
N VAL A 243 -0.68 20.69 2.40
CA VAL A 243 0.27 19.77 1.77
C VAL A 243 -0.46 18.64 1.03
N PHE A 244 -1.48 18.01 1.61
CA PHE A 244 -2.23 16.96 0.90
C PHE A 244 -2.91 17.48 -0.37
N ARG A 245 -3.38 18.73 -0.38
CA ARG A 245 -3.91 19.37 -1.60
C ARG A 245 -2.83 19.64 -2.63
N GLU A 246 -1.64 20.10 -2.22
CA GLU A 246 -0.49 20.27 -3.11
C GLU A 246 -0.06 18.94 -3.75
N LEU A 247 -0.21 17.83 -3.04
CA LEU A 247 0.12 16.47 -3.49
C LEU A 247 -1.03 15.76 -4.25
N ASP A 248 -2.18 16.39 -4.44
CA ASP A 248 -3.44 15.79 -4.95
C ASP A 248 -3.86 14.50 -4.19
N ASP A 249 -3.50 14.38 -2.91
CA ASP A 249 -3.95 13.30 -2.04
C ASP A 249 -5.35 13.64 -1.49
N ARG A 250 -6.36 13.36 -2.32
CA ARG A 250 -7.76 13.68 -2.03
C ARG A 250 -8.28 12.96 -0.78
N ARG A 251 -7.78 11.75 -0.50
CA ARG A 251 -8.22 10.97 0.67
C ARG A 251 -7.69 11.57 1.96
N GLN A 252 -6.41 11.95 2.01
CA GLN A 252 -5.85 12.55 3.21
C GLN A 252 -6.27 14.00 3.40
N ALA A 253 -6.47 14.74 2.31
CA ALA A 253 -7.12 16.05 2.36
C ALA A 253 -8.53 15.94 2.98
N ALA A 254 -9.30 14.94 2.58
CA ALA A 254 -10.62 14.67 3.14
C ALA A 254 -10.57 14.38 4.65
N MET A 255 -9.64 13.54 5.09
CA MET A 255 -9.43 13.22 6.50
C MET A 255 -9.11 14.47 7.34
N ALA A 256 -8.19 15.33 6.85
CA ALA A 256 -7.84 16.57 7.53
C ALA A 256 -9.06 17.52 7.64
N GLN A 257 -9.89 17.60 6.59
CA GLN A 257 -11.12 18.40 6.61
C GLN A 257 -12.15 17.88 7.62
N VAL A 258 -12.29 16.56 7.76
CA VAL A 258 -13.17 15.94 8.77
C VAL A 258 -12.70 16.28 10.18
N LEU A 259 -11.41 16.18 10.48
CA LEU A 259 -10.87 16.51 11.80
C LEU A 259 -11.04 17.99 12.15
N ILE A 260 -10.90 18.88 11.17
CA ILE A 260 -11.22 20.32 11.34
C ILE A 260 -12.71 20.50 11.61
N ALA A 261 -13.58 19.80 10.87
CA ALA A 261 -15.02 19.86 11.06
C ALA A 261 -15.45 19.37 12.45
N ASP A 262 -14.81 18.31 12.98
CA ASP A 262 -15.07 17.79 14.34
C ASP A 262 -14.79 18.85 15.41
N ILE A 263 -13.64 19.53 15.32
CA ILE A 263 -13.30 20.63 16.24
C ILE A 263 -14.27 21.80 16.07
N LYS A 264 -14.69 22.10 14.84
CA LYS A 264 -15.66 23.18 14.60
C LYS A 264 -17.05 22.84 15.12
N ALA A 265 -17.48 21.59 15.02
CA ALA A 265 -18.72 21.10 15.61
C ALA A 265 -18.68 21.22 17.14
N SER A 266 -17.59 20.80 17.79
CA SER A 266 -17.45 20.92 19.25
C SER A 266 -17.38 22.38 19.73
N GLN A 267 -16.94 23.31 18.87
CA GLN A 267 -17.00 24.75 19.09
C GLN A 267 -18.38 25.37 18.78
N GLY A 268 -19.38 24.56 18.41
CA GLY A 268 -20.75 25.01 18.10
C GLY A 268 -20.96 25.49 16.67
N ASN A 269 -19.94 25.42 15.80
CA ASN A 269 -20.06 25.74 14.38
C ASN A 269 -20.54 24.53 13.57
N THR A 270 -21.77 24.10 13.87
CA THR A 270 -22.39 22.89 13.33
C THR A 270 -22.74 23.01 11.84
N GLU A 271 -23.06 24.21 11.35
CA GLU A 271 -23.34 24.42 9.92
C GLU A 271 -22.12 24.20 9.02
N TYR A 272 -20.96 24.71 9.45
CA TYR A 272 -19.71 24.47 8.75
C TYR A 272 -19.38 22.97 8.74
N ALA A 273 -19.48 22.32 9.90
CA ALA A 273 -19.18 20.89 10.03
C ALA A 273 -20.10 20.03 9.15
N LEU A 274 -21.41 20.29 9.18
CA LEU A 274 -22.40 19.57 8.37
C LEU A 274 -22.13 19.71 6.87
N LYS A 275 -21.74 20.92 6.41
CA LYS A 275 -21.38 21.14 5.02
C LYS A 275 -20.17 20.28 4.63
N ILE A 276 -19.11 20.29 5.44
CA ILE A 276 -17.90 19.50 5.18
C ILE A 276 -18.23 18.02 5.16
N TYR A 277 -18.91 17.47 6.17
CA TYR A 277 -19.24 16.04 6.18
C TYR A 277 -20.02 15.60 4.94
N LYS A 278 -21.00 16.41 4.47
CA LYS A 278 -21.75 16.11 3.24
C LYS A 278 -20.88 16.11 1.98
N GLU A 279 -19.92 17.03 1.89
CA GLU A 279 -18.96 17.06 0.77
C GLU A 279 -18.05 15.82 0.79
N ILE A 280 -17.61 15.39 1.97
CA ILE A 280 -16.69 14.26 2.14
C ILE A 280 -17.38 12.91 1.88
N VAL A 281 -18.64 12.74 2.31
CA VAL A 281 -19.43 11.53 2.01
C VAL A 281 -19.54 11.33 0.49
N LYS A 282 -19.84 12.39 -0.27
CA LYS A 282 -19.90 12.33 -1.74
C LYS A 282 -18.56 11.96 -2.36
N LEU A 283 -17.47 12.53 -1.84
CA LEU A 283 -16.12 12.21 -2.30
C LEU A 283 -15.79 10.73 -2.04
N PHE A 284 -16.18 10.16 -0.90
CA PHE A 284 -15.97 8.75 -0.63
C PHE A 284 -16.83 7.83 -1.50
N ASP A 285 -18.02 8.25 -1.90
CA ASP A 285 -18.82 7.56 -2.92
C ASP A 285 -18.12 7.54 -4.29
N GLU A 286 -17.55 8.67 -4.72
CA GLU A 286 -16.78 8.77 -5.97
C GLU A 286 -15.50 7.90 -5.94
N LEU A 287 -14.87 7.78 -4.77
CA LEU A 287 -13.66 6.97 -4.57
C LEU A 287 -13.95 5.49 -4.31
N GLY A 288 -15.21 5.06 -4.23
CA GLY A 288 -15.60 3.68 -3.93
C GLY A 288 -15.20 3.20 -2.54
N ALA A 289 -14.98 4.14 -1.60
CA ALA A 289 -14.48 3.87 -0.26
C ALA A 289 -15.63 3.74 0.75
N THR A 290 -16.07 2.51 1.01
CA THR A 290 -17.18 2.22 1.94
C THR A 290 -16.85 2.50 3.42
N CYS A 291 -15.58 2.44 3.81
CA CYS A 291 -15.19 2.54 5.23
C CYS A 291 -15.30 3.97 5.80
N GLY A 292 -14.99 5.01 5.01
CA GLY A 292 -15.08 6.41 5.44
C GLY A 292 -16.52 6.92 5.48
N ARG A 293 -17.33 6.45 4.52
CA ARG A 293 -18.75 6.80 4.37
C ARG A 293 -19.57 6.56 5.64
N GLY A 294 -19.49 5.36 6.23
CA GLY A 294 -20.27 5.03 7.42
C GLY A 294 -19.91 5.88 8.65
N GLY A 295 -18.63 6.25 8.78
CA GLY A 295 -18.16 7.14 9.87
C GLY A 295 -18.70 8.55 9.72
N ASP A 296 -18.55 9.17 8.56
CA ASP A 296 -19.00 10.54 8.30
C ASP A 296 -20.52 10.67 8.23
N ALA A 297 -21.22 9.65 7.72
CA ALA A 297 -22.68 9.55 7.80
C ALA A 297 -23.17 9.52 9.26
N GLY A 298 -22.46 8.83 10.15
CA GLY A 298 -22.72 8.86 11.59
C GLY A 298 -22.62 10.26 12.18
N LYS A 299 -21.55 10.98 11.85
CA LYS A 299 -21.33 12.35 12.33
C LYS A 299 -22.38 13.33 11.81
N ILE A 300 -22.85 13.15 10.57
CA ILE A 300 -23.99 13.90 10.03
C ILE A 300 -25.24 13.63 10.87
N ALA A 301 -25.52 12.36 11.19
CA ALA A 301 -26.66 12.00 12.01
C ALA A 301 -26.55 12.57 13.44
N ASP A 302 -25.36 12.59 14.04
CA ASP A 302 -25.11 13.19 15.36
C ASP A 302 -25.38 14.70 15.34
N VAL A 303 -24.85 15.43 14.35
CA VAL A 303 -25.10 16.88 14.20
C VAL A 303 -26.57 17.20 13.94
N LEU A 304 -27.25 16.40 13.12
CA LEU A 304 -28.70 16.57 12.87
C LEU A 304 -29.52 16.29 14.12
N GLN A 305 -29.14 15.28 14.89
CA GLN A 305 -29.77 14.95 16.17
C GLN A 305 -29.62 16.10 17.18
N ASP A 306 -28.42 16.69 17.28
CA ASP A 306 -28.16 17.84 18.16
C ASP A 306 -28.94 19.11 17.74
N ARG A 307 -29.31 19.22 16.46
CA ARG A 307 -30.18 20.29 15.93
C ARG A 307 -31.68 20.00 16.06
N GLY A 308 -32.06 18.80 16.51
CA GLY A 308 -33.45 18.36 16.60
C GLY A 308 -34.05 17.84 15.29
N GLU A 309 -33.24 17.66 14.24
CA GLU A 309 -33.62 17.10 12.93
C GLU A 309 -33.61 15.56 12.98
N LEU A 310 -34.41 14.99 13.88
CA LEU A 310 -34.35 13.57 14.27
C LEU A 310 -34.73 12.59 13.15
N ASP A 311 -35.66 12.96 12.27
CA ASP A 311 -36.14 12.09 11.18
C ASP A 311 -35.04 11.80 10.16
N GLU A 312 -34.28 12.84 9.78
CA GLU A 312 -33.17 12.71 8.84
C GLU A 312 -31.97 11.97 9.46
N ALA A 313 -31.69 12.24 10.74
CA ALA A 313 -30.67 11.51 11.51
C ALA A 313 -30.98 10.00 11.59
N LEU A 314 -32.25 9.64 11.84
CA LEU A 314 -32.70 8.25 11.87
C LEU A 314 -32.59 7.55 10.52
N ARG A 315 -32.91 8.25 9.42
CA ARG A 315 -32.74 7.69 8.07
C ARG A 315 -31.28 7.34 7.81
N ILE A 316 -30.37 8.28 8.06
CA ILE A 316 -28.93 8.09 7.82
C ILE A 316 -28.37 6.93 8.67
N ARG A 317 -28.75 6.83 9.96
CA ARG A 317 -28.31 5.70 10.80
C ARG A 317 -28.80 4.34 10.30
N ARG A 318 -30.00 4.27 9.72
CA ARG A 318 -30.58 3.00 9.25
C ARG A 318 -30.11 2.59 7.86
N GLU A 319 -29.98 3.55 6.96
CA GLU A 319 -29.78 3.27 5.53
C GLU A 319 -28.32 3.48 5.10
N GLU A 320 -27.54 4.29 5.81
CA GLU A 320 -26.19 4.69 5.41
C GLU A 320 -25.07 4.24 6.37
N GLN A 321 -25.36 4.04 7.66
CA GLN A 321 -24.37 3.52 8.63
C GLN A 321 -24.33 1.99 8.75
N LEU A 322 -25.45 1.31 8.54
CA LEU A 322 -25.59 -0.16 8.68
C LEU A 322 -26.12 -0.73 7.37
N PRO A 323 -25.26 -1.05 6.38
CA PRO A 323 -25.72 -1.87 5.27
C PRO A 323 -25.97 -3.29 5.81
N VAL A 324 -27.25 -3.68 5.85
CA VAL A 324 -27.67 -5.06 6.11
C VAL A 324 -27.19 -5.97 4.98
#